data_AF-A0A3P7INF3-F1
#
_entry.id   AF-A0A3P7INF3-F1
#
_cell.length_a   1.000
_cell.length_b   1.000
_cell.length_c   1.000
_cell.angle_alpha   90.00
_cell.angle_beta   90.00
_cell.angle_gamma   90.00
#
_symmetry.space_group_name_H-M   'P 1'
#
loop_
_entity.id
_entity.type
_entity.pdbx_description
1 polymer ?
#
loop_
_entity_poly.entity_id
_entity_poly.type
_entity_poly.pdbx_seq_one_letter_code
_entity_poly.pdbx_strand_id
1 'polypeptide(L)'
;MPLCTAQGAFEKIQCEPDGRQCFCVDARGIEIPNSRTRNGQKPDCDSILTVTTPRTKECVGTAMRGPCSATVTRWYYDEREAKCRRFVYSGCGGNGNNYETEDACSQRCAPPPMGLPKCEKGEPLKTKLGVTVNCAKSDCPSGYKCSVVQQSSVCCPENNKISVLLDTFARCLSYAMLK
;
A
#
# COMPACT_ATOMS: atom_id res chain seq x y z
N MET A 1 28.47 -4.75 -7.73
CA MET A 1 28.60 -5.07 -6.30
C MET A 1 28.12 -3.85 -5.53
N PRO A 2 27.14 -3.98 -4.61
CA PRO A 2 26.69 -2.85 -3.82
C PRO A 2 27.84 -2.30 -2.96
N LEU A 3 27.90 -0.99 -2.83
CA LEU A 3 28.88 -0.30 -1.99
C LEU A 3 28.53 -0.53 -0.52
N CYS A 4 29.54 -0.89 0.27
CA CYS A 4 29.43 -1.09 1.71
C CYS A 4 30.34 -0.10 2.44
N THR A 5 29.89 0.35 3.61
CA THR A 5 30.67 1.16 4.54
C THR A 5 31.80 0.33 5.15
N ALA A 6 32.82 0.99 5.72
CA ALA A 6 33.91 0.33 6.43
C ALA A 6 33.44 -0.49 7.67
N GLN A 7 32.22 -0.25 8.14
CA GLN A 7 31.60 -0.96 9.26
C GLN A 7 30.75 -2.16 8.81
N GLY A 8 30.71 -2.46 7.50
CA GLY A 8 29.98 -3.59 6.93
C GLY A 8 28.48 -3.33 6.67
N ALA A 9 28.01 -2.09 6.83
CA ALA A 9 26.65 -1.69 6.44
C ALA A 9 26.60 -1.33 4.95
N PHE A 10 25.42 -1.32 4.33
CA PHE A 10 25.28 -0.80 2.97
C PHE A 10 25.42 0.73 2.96
N GLU A 11 26.14 1.27 1.98
CA GLU A 11 26.11 2.71 1.70
C GLU A 11 24.69 3.12 1.32
N LYS A 12 24.17 4.21 1.89
CA LYS A 12 22.79 4.64 1.65
C LYS A 12 22.52 4.97 0.18
N ILE A 13 23.53 5.46 -0.53
CA ILE A 13 23.48 5.76 -1.96
C ILE A 13 24.21 4.65 -2.71
N GLN A 14 23.55 4.08 -3.71
CA GLN A 14 24.12 3.12 -4.64
C GLN A 14 24.08 3.71 -6.05
N CYS A 15 25.13 3.51 -6.85
CA CYS A 15 25.17 3.96 -8.24
C CYS A 15 25.52 2.80 -9.17
N GLU A 16 24.99 2.82 -10.39
CA GLU A 16 25.35 1.88 -11.45
C GLU A 16 26.83 2.05 -11.87
N PRO A 17 27.46 1.04 -12.50
CA PRO A 17 28.88 1.08 -12.85
C PRO A 17 29.27 2.24 -13.78
N ASP A 18 28.34 2.69 -14.62
CA ASP A 18 28.54 3.85 -15.50
C ASP A 18 28.31 5.19 -14.79
N GLY A 19 27.92 5.15 -13.52
CA GLY A 19 27.61 6.31 -12.68
C GLY A 19 26.41 7.11 -13.14
N ARG A 20 25.63 6.67 -14.14
CA ARG A 20 24.54 7.47 -14.71
C ARG A 20 23.27 7.39 -13.89
N GLN A 21 23.05 6.30 -13.19
CA GLN A 21 21.91 6.14 -12.31
C GLN A 21 22.38 5.90 -10.88
N CYS A 22 21.77 6.62 -9.95
CA CYS A 22 21.98 6.42 -8.52
C CYS A 22 20.63 6.28 -7.83
N PHE A 23 20.57 5.53 -6.75
CA PHE A 23 19.35 5.26 -5.99
C PHE A 23 19.70 5.08 -4.50
N CYS A 24 18.71 5.20 -3.64
CA CYS A 24 18.86 4.95 -2.22
C CYS A 24 18.56 3.49 -1.88
N VAL A 25 19.20 2.95 -0.86
CA VAL A 25 18.91 1.61 -0.32
C VAL A 25 18.59 1.63 1.17
N ASP A 26 17.79 0.67 1.62
CA ASP A 26 17.49 0.44 3.04
C ASP A 26 18.65 -0.25 3.77
N ALA A 27 18.48 -0.50 5.07
CA ALA A 27 19.49 -1.17 5.91
C ALA A 27 19.84 -2.60 5.47
N ARG A 28 19.03 -3.21 4.58
CA ARG A 28 19.26 -4.53 3.99
C ARG A 28 19.85 -4.45 2.57
N GLY A 29 20.11 -3.24 2.06
CA GLY A 29 20.65 -3.02 0.72
C GLY A 29 19.59 -3.07 -0.39
N ILE A 30 18.30 -3.01 -0.04
CA ILE A 30 17.19 -3.03 -1.00
C ILE A 30 16.86 -1.60 -1.44
N GLU A 31 16.67 -1.37 -2.74
CA GLU A 31 16.33 -0.06 -3.30
C GLU A 31 15.04 0.52 -2.69
N ILE A 32 15.11 1.79 -2.28
CA ILE A 32 13.96 2.56 -1.81
C ILE A 32 13.17 3.05 -3.03
N PRO A 33 11.86 2.79 -3.11
CA PRO A 33 11.04 3.24 -4.24
C PRO A 33 11.15 4.76 -4.47
N ASN A 34 11.13 5.17 -5.75
CA ASN A 34 11.22 6.57 -6.19
C ASN A 34 12.50 7.33 -5.79
N SER A 35 13.55 6.64 -5.36
CA SER A 35 14.85 7.26 -5.03
C SER A 35 15.81 7.37 -6.21
N ARG A 36 15.49 6.75 -7.35
CA ARG A 36 16.39 6.65 -8.50
C ARG A 36 16.47 7.95 -9.30
N THR A 37 17.68 8.43 -9.48
CA THR A 37 18.05 9.63 -10.25
C THR A 37 18.83 9.24 -11.50
N ARG A 38 18.91 10.17 -12.46
CA ARG A 38 19.62 9.98 -13.75
C ARG A 38 20.74 11.02 -13.90
N ASN A 39 21.58 10.84 -14.93
CA ASN A 39 22.72 11.71 -15.27
C ASN A 39 23.76 11.85 -14.14
N GLY A 40 23.89 10.83 -13.29
CA GLY A 40 24.85 10.80 -12.19
C GLY A 40 24.56 11.75 -11.03
N GLN A 41 23.38 12.37 -11.01
CA GLN A 41 22.90 13.06 -9.83
C GLN A 41 22.72 12.03 -8.71
N LYS A 42 23.26 12.29 -7.51
CA LYS A 42 23.06 11.41 -6.35
C LYS A 42 21.78 11.82 -5.60
N PRO A 43 20.92 10.87 -5.21
CA PRO A 43 19.73 11.18 -4.43
C PRO A 43 20.08 11.53 -2.97
N ASP A 44 19.30 12.42 -2.36
CA ASP A 44 19.40 12.72 -0.94
C ASP A 44 18.60 11.66 -0.14
N CYS A 45 19.32 10.64 0.31
CA CYS A 45 18.71 9.50 0.99
C CYS A 45 18.21 9.83 2.40
N ASP A 46 18.74 10.85 3.07
CA ASP A 46 18.25 11.22 4.40
C ASP A 46 16.89 11.94 4.28
N SER A 47 16.73 12.79 3.27
CA SER A 47 15.44 13.39 2.92
C SER A 47 14.41 12.35 2.45
N ILE A 48 14.83 11.32 1.72
CA ILE A 48 13.93 10.24 1.27
C ILE A 48 13.54 9.31 2.43
N LEU A 49 14.47 8.98 3.33
CA LEU A 49 14.25 8.13 4.51
C LEU A 49 13.35 8.80 5.56
N THR A 50 13.43 10.13 5.70
CA THR A 50 12.54 10.91 6.58
C THR A 50 11.12 11.03 6.04
N VAL A 51 10.91 10.81 4.74
CA VAL A 51 9.61 10.70 4.07
C VAL A 51 9.03 9.28 4.15
N THR A 52 9.85 8.25 4.40
CA THR A 52 9.43 6.82 4.45
C THR A 52 8.92 6.32 5.79
N THR A 53 8.89 7.14 6.85
CA THR A 53 7.93 6.86 7.94
C THR A 53 6.54 6.93 7.31
N PRO A 54 5.71 5.86 7.31
CA PRO A 54 4.42 5.87 6.65
C PRO A 54 3.54 6.95 7.26
N ARG A 55 3.56 8.13 6.66
CA ARG A 55 2.70 9.27 7.00
C ARG A 55 1.63 9.32 5.94
N THR A 56 0.58 8.55 6.22
CA THR A 56 -0.85 8.67 5.88
C THR A 56 -1.37 9.96 5.20
N LYS A 57 -0.70 10.48 4.16
CA LYS A 57 -1.15 11.62 3.32
C LYS A 57 -0.82 11.42 1.82
N GLU A 58 -0.52 10.19 1.40
CA GLU A 58 -0.27 9.86 -0.02
C GLU A 58 -1.52 10.05 -0.90
N CYS A 59 -2.71 9.99 -0.31
CA CYS A 59 -3.98 10.20 -1.00
C CYS A 59 -4.53 11.62 -0.83
N VAL A 60 -3.76 12.52 -0.24
CA VAL A 60 -4.22 13.86 0.16
C VAL A 60 -3.40 14.91 -0.59
N GLY A 61 -4.05 16.00 -0.99
CA GLY A 61 -3.41 17.13 -1.66
C GLY A 61 -3.46 17.06 -3.20
N THR A 62 -3.12 18.18 -3.84
CA THR A 62 -3.25 18.35 -5.30
C THR A 62 -2.16 17.64 -6.09
N ALA A 63 -2.43 17.33 -7.36
CA ALA A 63 -1.40 16.88 -8.28
C ALA A 63 -0.30 17.94 -8.45
N MET A 64 0.95 17.56 -8.19
CA MET A 64 2.11 18.43 -8.37
C MET A 64 2.94 18.01 -9.57
N ARG A 65 3.02 18.88 -10.59
CA ARG A 65 3.84 18.64 -11.79
C ARG A 65 5.32 18.47 -11.45
N GLY A 66 5.85 19.24 -10.50
CA GLY A 66 7.29 19.27 -10.18
C GLY A 66 8.11 20.13 -11.17
N PRO A 67 9.41 20.34 -10.88
CA PRO A 67 10.24 21.34 -11.57
C PRO A 67 10.97 20.85 -12.82
N CYS A 68 10.91 19.55 -13.13
CA CYS A 68 11.59 19.00 -14.30
C CYS A 68 10.85 19.32 -15.62
N SER A 69 11.34 18.79 -16.75
CA SER A 69 10.82 19.13 -18.09
C SER A 69 10.18 17.95 -18.84
N ALA A 70 10.09 16.76 -18.23
CA ALA A 70 9.44 15.63 -18.90
C ALA A 70 7.91 15.82 -18.95
N THR A 71 7.26 15.05 -19.82
CA THR A 71 5.79 14.99 -19.90
C THR A 71 5.37 13.56 -19.66
N VAL A 72 5.21 13.19 -18.39
CA VAL A 72 4.84 11.83 -17.97
C VAL A 72 3.41 11.85 -17.45
N THR A 73 2.53 11.03 -18.02
CA THR A 73 1.18 10.86 -17.48
C THR A 73 1.23 10.08 -16.18
N ARG A 74 0.64 10.63 -15.13
CA ARG A 74 0.50 10.01 -13.81
C ARG A 74 -0.92 10.21 -13.28
N TRP A 75 -1.25 9.53 -12.20
CA TRP A 75 -2.55 9.58 -11.56
C TRP A 75 -2.44 10.15 -10.16
N TYR A 76 -3.42 10.94 -9.73
CA TYR A 76 -3.55 11.41 -8.36
C TYR A 76 -4.99 11.20 -7.91
N TYR A 77 -5.18 11.02 -6.62
CA TYR A 77 -6.50 10.94 -6.01
C TYR A 77 -7.06 12.35 -5.77
N ASP A 78 -8.20 12.64 -6.38
CA ASP A 78 -8.96 13.86 -6.17
C ASP A 78 -9.97 13.62 -5.05
N GLU A 79 -9.69 14.15 -3.86
CA GLU A 79 -10.54 14.00 -2.67
C GLU A 79 -11.93 14.63 -2.85
N ARG A 80 -12.06 15.65 -3.71
CA ARG A 80 -13.35 16.34 -3.92
C ARG A 80 -14.28 15.48 -4.76
N GLU A 81 -13.74 14.82 -5.78
CA GLU A 81 -14.50 13.92 -6.65
C GLU A 81 -14.48 12.46 -6.17
N ALA A 82 -13.70 12.16 -5.14
CA ALA A 82 -13.41 10.84 -4.62
C ALA A 82 -12.92 9.85 -5.70
N LYS A 83 -12.11 10.33 -6.65
CA LYS A 83 -11.69 9.58 -7.85
C LYS A 83 -10.23 9.80 -8.19
N CYS A 84 -9.62 8.80 -8.80
CA CYS A 84 -8.30 8.94 -9.39
C CYS A 84 -8.39 9.65 -10.75
N ARG A 85 -7.56 10.67 -10.95
CA ARG A 85 -7.52 11.49 -12.15
C ARG A 85 -6.10 11.58 -12.69
N ARG A 86 -5.98 11.64 -14.01
CA ARG A 86 -4.68 11.80 -14.68
C ARG A 86 -4.18 13.25 -14.59
N PHE A 87 -2.87 13.41 -14.48
CA PHE A 87 -2.17 14.69 -14.56
C PHE A 87 -0.79 14.53 -15.25
N VAL A 88 -0.16 15.66 -15.62
CA VAL A 88 1.18 15.67 -16.22
C VAL A 88 2.21 15.88 -15.11
N TYR A 89 3.07 14.88 -14.93
CA TYR A 89 4.22 14.91 -14.05
C TYR A 89 5.50 15.19 -14.84
N SER A 90 6.34 16.05 -14.28
CA SER A 90 7.59 16.51 -14.90
C SER A 90 8.74 15.50 -14.85
N GLY A 91 8.57 14.40 -14.11
CA GLY A 91 9.58 13.36 -13.93
C GLY A 91 10.39 13.48 -12.64
N CYS A 92 10.31 14.60 -11.90
CA CYS A 92 10.94 14.73 -10.58
C CYS A 92 10.14 15.62 -9.61
N GLY A 93 10.39 15.47 -8.31
CA GLY A 93 9.76 16.24 -7.24
C GLY A 93 8.27 15.90 -7.02
N GLY A 94 7.48 16.89 -6.64
CA GLY A 94 6.05 16.70 -6.36
C GLY A 94 5.75 16.13 -4.98
N ASN A 95 4.54 15.61 -4.80
CA ASN A 95 4.07 14.98 -3.56
C ASN A 95 3.73 13.50 -3.77
N GLY A 96 3.37 12.79 -2.69
CA GLY A 96 3.04 11.36 -2.70
C GLY A 96 1.73 11.00 -3.38
N ASN A 97 0.90 11.98 -3.76
CA ASN A 97 -0.31 11.77 -4.53
C ASN A 97 0.00 11.65 -6.03
N ASN A 98 0.79 10.63 -6.37
CA ASN A 98 1.34 10.41 -7.70
C ASN A 98 1.55 8.91 -7.95
N TYR A 99 0.72 8.34 -8.80
CA TYR A 99 0.65 6.92 -9.12
C TYR A 99 0.88 6.69 -10.61
N GLU A 100 1.47 5.56 -10.96
CA GLU A 100 1.75 5.22 -12.36
C GLU A 100 0.48 4.86 -13.14
N THR A 101 -0.47 4.19 -12.49
CA THR A 101 -1.73 3.74 -13.09
C THR A 101 -2.95 4.17 -12.27
N GLU A 102 -4.11 4.21 -12.91
CA GLU A 102 -5.39 4.48 -12.26
C GLU A 102 -5.72 3.43 -11.19
N ASP A 103 -5.45 2.15 -11.49
CA ASP A 103 -5.67 1.03 -10.57
C ASP A 103 -4.81 1.16 -9.32
N ALA A 104 -3.52 1.51 -9.46
CA ALA A 104 -2.63 1.69 -8.31
C ALA A 104 -3.13 2.83 -7.41
N CYS A 105 -3.58 3.93 -8.00
CA CYS A 105 -4.20 5.02 -7.27
C CYS A 105 -5.51 4.57 -6.58
N SER A 106 -6.37 3.86 -7.30
CA SER A 106 -7.69 3.48 -6.80
C SER A 106 -7.60 2.46 -5.67
N GLN A 107 -6.75 1.44 -5.82
CA GLN A 107 -6.51 0.45 -4.77
C GLN A 107 -5.93 1.08 -3.50
N ARG A 108 -5.11 2.13 -3.66
CA ARG A 108 -4.48 2.82 -2.53
C ARG A 108 -5.41 3.81 -1.84
N CYS A 109 -6.20 4.56 -2.62
CA CYS A 109 -6.85 5.79 -2.15
C CYS A 109 -8.37 5.81 -2.29
N ALA A 110 -8.93 5.06 -3.24
CA ALA A 110 -10.37 5.07 -3.39
C ALA A 110 -11.01 4.48 -2.12
N PRO A 111 -12.04 5.12 -1.56
CA PRO A 111 -12.79 4.53 -0.47
C PRO A 111 -13.30 3.15 -0.94
N PRO A 112 -13.37 2.16 -0.04
CA PRO A 112 -14.00 0.89 -0.35
C PRO A 112 -15.36 1.15 -1.00
N PRO A 113 -15.75 0.40 -2.04
CA PRO A 113 -16.98 0.65 -2.78
C PRO A 113 -18.14 0.83 -1.79
N MET A 114 -18.74 2.03 -1.81
CA MET A 114 -19.89 2.35 -0.97
C MET A 114 -20.99 1.34 -1.30
N GLY A 115 -21.36 0.52 -0.31
CA GLY A 115 -22.32 -0.57 -0.49
C GLY A 115 -21.86 -1.93 0.01
N LEU A 116 -20.63 -2.08 0.52
CA LEU A 116 -20.34 -3.24 1.37
C LEU A 116 -21.13 -3.08 2.68
N PRO A 117 -22.01 -4.03 3.05
CA PRO A 117 -22.73 -3.95 4.31
C PRO A 117 -21.70 -4.05 5.44
N LYS A 118 -21.64 -3.01 6.28
CA LYS A 118 -20.80 -3.01 7.48
C LYS A 118 -21.59 -3.73 8.58
N CYS A 119 -21.00 -4.74 9.17
CA CYS A 119 -21.59 -5.43 10.30
C CYS A 119 -21.45 -4.58 11.58
N GLU A 120 -22.51 -4.54 12.38
CA GLU A 120 -22.53 -3.82 13.66
C GLU A 120 -21.64 -4.49 14.71
N LYS A 121 -21.48 -5.81 14.60
CA LYS A 121 -20.73 -6.65 15.54
C LYS A 121 -19.72 -7.48 14.75
N GLY A 122 -18.48 -7.02 14.62
CA GLY A 122 -17.39 -7.76 13.96
C GLY A 122 -17.32 -7.61 12.44
N GLU A 123 -16.51 -8.44 11.77
CA GLU A 123 -16.39 -8.44 10.30
C GLU A 123 -17.43 -9.37 9.64
N PRO A 124 -17.83 -9.09 8.37
CA PRO A 124 -18.66 -10.00 7.59
C PRO A 124 -18.01 -11.37 7.42
N LEU A 125 -18.81 -12.43 7.41
CA LEU A 125 -18.35 -13.79 7.12
C LEU A 125 -17.72 -13.83 5.71
N LYS A 126 -16.50 -14.37 5.63
CA LYS A 126 -15.76 -14.57 4.38
C LYS A 126 -15.57 -16.06 4.12
N THR A 127 -15.55 -16.46 2.85
CA THR A 127 -15.17 -17.80 2.42
C THR A 127 -13.66 -18.03 2.63
N LYS A 128 -13.18 -19.26 2.41
CA LYS A 128 -11.74 -19.57 2.43
C LYS A 128 -10.91 -18.75 1.42
N LEU A 129 -11.56 -18.17 0.41
CA LEU A 129 -10.94 -17.29 -0.59
C LEU A 129 -10.98 -15.79 -0.20
N GLY A 130 -11.44 -15.46 1.01
CA GLY A 130 -11.56 -14.07 1.47
C GLY A 130 -12.77 -13.30 0.92
N VAL A 131 -13.63 -13.95 0.14
CA VAL A 131 -14.82 -13.34 -0.46
C VAL A 131 -15.97 -13.36 0.55
N THR A 132 -16.64 -12.22 0.77
CA THR A 132 -17.78 -12.12 1.69
C THR A 132 -18.95 -12.98 1.25
N VAL A 133 -19.58 -13.68 2.19
CA VAL A 133 -20.75 -14.55 1.94
C VAL A 133 -21.98 -13.68 1.73
N ASN A 134 -22.61 -13.79 0.56
CA ASN A 134 -23.79 -13.01 0.18
C ASN A 134 -25.08 -13.74 0.57
N CYS A 135 -25.82 -13.15 1.50
CA CYS A 135 -27.00 -13.81 2.07
C CYS A 135 -28.28 -13.74 1.23
N ALA A 136 -28.27 -12.97 0.13
CA ALA A 136 -29.30 -13.04 -0.90
C ALA A 136 -29.10 -14.26 -1.82
N LYS A 137 -27.89 -14.87 -1.83
CA LYS A 137 -27.59 -16.09 -2.60
C LYS A 137 -27.64 -17.36 -1.77
N SER A 138 -27.37 -17.28 -0.47
CA SER A 138 -27.32 -18.45 0.43
C SER A 138 -27.62 -18.03 1.86
N ASP A 139 -28.45 -18.79 2.56
CA ASP A 139 -28.75 -18.51 3.96
C ASP A 139 -27.50 -18.44 4.83
N CYS A 140 -27.53 -17.54 5.81
CA CYS A 140 -26.42 -17.39 6.74
C CYS A 140 -26.32 -18.60 7.69
N PRO A 141 -25.11 -19.10 7.98
CA PRO A 141 -24.92 -20.17 8.95
C PRO A 141 -25.24 -19.68 10.37
N SER A 142 -25.47 -20.62 11.29
CA SER A 142 -25.80 -20.33 12.68
C SER A 142 -24.80 -19.36 13.33
N GLY A 143 -25.33 -18.33 14.00
CA GLY A 143 -24.56 -17.25 14.60
C GLY A 143 -24.38 -16.03 13.70
N TYR A 144 -24.78 -16.11 12.43
CA TYR A 144 -24.74 -14.98 11.50
C TYR A 144 -26.15 -14.56 11.08
N LYS A 145 -26.41 -13.25 11.13
CA LYS A 145 -27.61 -12.60 10.58
C LYS A 145 -27.34 -11.99 9.22
N CYS A 146 -28.30 -12.05 8.31
CA CYS A 146 -28.20 -11.37 7.02
C CYS A 146 -28.32 -9.85 7.20
N SER A 147 -27.33 -9.10 6.73
CA SER A 147 -27.33 -7.63 6.68
C SER A 147 -27.40 -7.19 5.23
N VAL A 148 -28.46 -6.47 4.88
CA VAL A 148 -28.72 -6.00 3.51
C VAL A 148 -28.61 -4.47 3.48
N VAL A 149 -27.82 -3.94 2.54
CA VAL A 149 -27.72 -2.50 2.27
C VAL A 149 -27.88 -2.28 0.76
N GLN A 150 -28.95 -1.59 0.37
CA GLN A 150 -29.32 -1.34 -1.02
C GLN A 150 -29.46 -2.64 -1.84
N GLN A 151 -28.45 -2.98 -2.66
CA GLN A 151 -28.43 -4.17 -3.53
C GLN A 151 -27.40 -5.22 -3.09
N SER A 152 -26.70 -4.98 -1.98
CA SER A 152 -25.69 -5.90 -1.46
C SER A 152 -26.15 -6.48 -0.13
N SER A 153 -25.78 -7.73 0.12
CA SER A 153 -26.09 -8.41 1.38
C SER A 153 -24.93 -9.27 1.83
N VAL A 154 -24.68 -9.32 3.14
CA VAL A 154 -23.63 -10.16 3.73
C VAL A 154 -24.08 -10.78 5.05
N CYS A 155 -23.48 -11.92 5.39
CA CYS A 155 -23.67 -12.54 6.70
C CYS A 155 -22.82 -11.85 7.77
N CYS A 156 -23.49 -11.26 8.76
CA CYS A 156 -22.88 -10.52 9.87
C CYS A 156 -23.01 -11.27 11.19
N PRO A 157 -22.01 -11.24 12.08
CA PRO A 157 -22.11 -11.91 13.39
C PRO A 157 -23.25 -11.36 14.23
N GLU A 158 -24.01 -12.23 14.89
CA GLU A 158 -25.05 -11.83 15.85
C GLU A 158 -24.47 -11.44 17.22
N ASN A 159 -23.28 -11.97 17.54
CA ASN A 159 -22.57 -11.74 18.79
C ASN A 159 -21.11 -11.35 18.53
N ASN A 160 -20.55 -10.50 19.39
CA ASN A 160 -19.14 -10.05 19.35
C ASN A 160 -18.14 -11.20 19.61
N LYS A 161 -18.62 -12.43 19.78
CA LYS A 161 -17.85 -13.65 20.10
C LYS A 161 -17.83 -14.68 18.97
N ILE A 162 -18.19 -14.33 17.74
CA ILE A 162 -17.85 -15.17 16.59
C ILE A 162 -16.51 -14.72 16.03
N SER A 163 -15.50 -14.82 16.89
CA SER A 163 -14.15 -15.13 16.43
C SER A 163 -14.22 -16.54 15.85
N VAL A 164 -14.42 -16.66 14.54
CA VAL A 164 -14.30 -17.95 13.86
C VAL A 164 -12.87 -18.44 14.10
N LEU A 165 -12.80 -19.56 14.83
CA LEU A 165 -11.78 -20.59 14.78
C LEU A 165 -10.78 -20.42 13.63
N LEU A 166 -9.66 -19.76 13.95
CA LEU A 166 -8.35 -20.18 13.48
C LEU A 166 -7.77 -21.04 14.61
N ASP A 167 -8.13 -22.32 14.64
CA ASP A 167 -7.13 -23.33 14.99
C ASP A 167 -6.10 -23.24 13.85
N THR A 168 -4.84 -22.91 14.06
CA THR A 168 -3.89 -23.81 14.73
C THR A 168 -2.63 -22.99 15.11
N PHE A 169 -2.25 -23.05 16.39
CA PHE A 169 -0.91 -22.84 16.95
C PHE A 169 0.13 -22.03 16.13
N ALA A 170 0.31 -20.75 16.49
CA ALA A 170 1.58 -20.06 16.24
C ALA A 170 2.65 -20.61 17.20
N ARG A 171 3.31 -21.70 16.81
CA ARG A 171 4.59 -22.12 17.40
C ARG A 171 5.69 -21.18 16.91
N CYS A 172 6.07 -20.19 17.72
CA CYS A 172 7.41 -19.59 17.67
C CYS A 172 8.19 -19.95 18.93
N LEU A 173 8.42 -21.26 19.12
CA LEU A 173 9.35 -21.83 20.10
C LEU A 173 9.89 -23.14 19.51
N SER A 174 10.72 -23.02 18.47
CA SER A 174 11.62 -24.08 17.97
C SER A 174 12.61 -23.48 16.96
N TYR A 175 13.33 -22.42 17.33
CA TYR A 175 14.66 -22.10 16.73
C TYR A 175 15.54 -21.36 17.75
N ALA A 176 15.35 -21.67 19.04
CA ALA A 176 16.39 -21.59 20.03
C ALA A 176 16.73 -23.04 20.40
N MET A 177 18.01 -23.39 20.24
CA MET A 177 18.66 -24.70 20.41
C MET A 177 18.79 -25.57 19.13
N LEU A 178 20.06 -25.75 18.72
CA LEU A 178 20.65 -26.61 17.67
C LEU A 178 20.73 -25.92 16.28
N LYS A 179 21.80 -25.22 15.92
CA LYS A 179 23.25 -25.48 16.08
C LYS A 179 24.02 -24.21 16.43
#